data_AF-A0A3E4VZE5-F1
#
_entry.id   AF-A0A3E4VZE5-F1
#
_cell.length_a   1.000
_cell.length_b   1.000
_cell.length_c   1.000
_cell.angle_alpha   90.00
_cell.angle_beta   90.00
_cell.angle_gamma   90.00
#
_symmetry.space_group_name_H-M   'P 1'
#
loop_
_entity.id
_entity.type
_entity.pdbx_description
1 polymer ?
#
loop_
_entity_poly.entity_id
_entity_poly.type
_entity_poly.pdbx_seq_one_letter_code
_entity_poly.pdbx_strand_id
1 'polypeptide(L)'
;IRRCYNTQTTELPLEGNAIKDCFKVYTTDIGILVAMLDYGTQADILKGNLLGYKGAIFENLMADFLCKSGQKLYYFHKDSGLELDFLVRLKGECVLLEIKAKSGKAKSMTTVLKNKDVYHVKSAIKLGQYNVGRDGDILTIPLYMGFLVNDKLADVIIPDVDVSALNNEE
;
A
#
# COMPACT_ATOMS: atom_id res chain seq x y z
N ILE A 1 14.55 0.26 6.72
CA ILE A 1 13.52 1.10 7.40
C ILE A 1 12.92 2.06 6.39
N ARG A 2 11.58 2.12 6.30
CA ARG A 2 10.81 3.01 5.42
C ARG A 2 9.64 3.64 6.18
N ARG A 3 9.31 4.89 5.83
CA ARG A 3 8.12 5.58 6.31
C ARG A 3 6.95 5.33 5.36
N CYS A 4 5.78 5.03 5.93
CA CYS A 4 4.50 4.96 5.24
C CYS A 4 3.65 6.14 5.73
N TYR A 5 3.43 7.12 4.87
CA TYR A 5 2.80 8.38 5.26
C TYR A 5 1.28 8.30 5.22
N ASN A 6 0.62 8.90 6.21
CA ASN A 6 -0.82 9.08 6.13
C ASN A 6 -1.15 10.10 5.04
N THR A 7 -2.24 9.91 4.32
CA THR A 7 -2.71 10.87 3.31
C THR A 7 -3.98 11.57 3.77
N GLN A 8 -4.12 12.87 3.48
CA GLN A 8 -5.33 13.65 3.79
C GLN A 8 -6.55 13.19 3.00
N THR A 9 -6.35 12.80 1.75
CA THR A 9 -7.32 12.19 0.84
C THR A 9 -6.67 11.01 0.12
N THR A 10 -7.48 10.09 -0.39
CA THR A 10 -7.08 8.95 -1.21
C THR A 10 -6.84 9.32 -2.69
N GLU A 11 -6.97 10.60 -3.05
CA GLU A 11 -6.72 11.11 -4.41
C GLU A 11 -5.24 11.14 -4.79
N LEU A 12 -5.00 11.09 -6.10
CA LEU A 12 -3.67 11.29 -6.67
C LEU A 12 -3.36 12.79 -6.84
N PRO A 13 -2.09 13.21 -6.74
CA PRO A 13 -0.93 12.39 -6.38
C PRO A 13 -0.84 12.12 -4.87
N LEU A 14 -0.61 10.86 -4.47
CA LEU A 14 -0.53 10.47 -3.04
C LEU A 14 0.54 11.27 -2.28
N GLU A 15 1.68 11.54 -2.91
CA GLU A 15 2.75 12.36 -2.31
C GLU A 15 2.28 13.78 -1.99
N GLY A 16 1.47 14.39 -2.86
CA GLY A 16 0.93 15.73 -2.64
C GLY A 16 -0.05 15.79 -1.48
N ASN A 17 -0.70 14.66 -1.20
CA ASN A 17 -1.67 14.50 -0.11
C ASN A 17 -1.04 13.95 1.18
N ALA A 18 0.25 13.64 1.20
CA ALA A 18 0.93 13.04 2.34
C ALA A 18 1.13 14.04 3.50
N ILE A 19 0.85 13.59 4.72
CA ILE A 19 1.04 14.35 5.95
C ILE A 19 2.44 14.05 6.48
N LYS A 20 3.36 15.03 6.36
CA LYS A 20 4.82 14.81 6.54
C LYS A 20 5.22 14.31 7.93
N ASP A 21 4.49 14.68 8.96
CA ASP A 21 4.73 14.35 10.37
C ASP A 21 3.84 13.19 10.88
N CYS A 22 2.98 12.61 10.03
CA CYS A 22 2.11 11.49 10.36
C CYS A 22 2.47 10.27 9.51
N PHE A 23 3.22 9.33 10.08
CA PHE A 23 3.65 8.13 9.37
C PHE A 23 3.82 6.91 10.28
N LYS A 24 3.61 5.73 9.69
CA LYS A 24 4.04 4.44 10.24
C LYS A 24 5.48 4.16 9.80
N VAL A 25 6.23 3.40 10.60
CA VAL A 25 7.60 2.99 10.28
C VAL A 25 7.67 1.48 10.10
N TYR A 26 8.15 1.04 8.94
CA TYR A 26 8.37 -0.37 8.64
C TYR A 26 9.87 -0.65 8.53
N THR A 27 10.34 -1.78 9.07
CA THR A 27 11.75 -2.17 8.99
C THR A 27 12.18 -2.52 7.57
N THR A 28 11.23 -2.95 6.72
CA THR A 28 11.44 -3.45 5.35
C THR A 28 12.47 -4.58 5.31
N ASP A 29 12.40 -5.43 6.34
CA ASP A 29 13.12 -6.68 6.50
C ASP A 29 12.46 -7.42 7.68
N ILE A 30 12.00 -8.64 7.44
CA ILE A 30 11.30 -9.44 8.45
C ILE A 30 12.25 -9.97 9.50
N GLY A 31 13.48 -10.34 9.14
CA GLY A 31 14.49 -10.78 10.09
C GLY A 31 14.83 -9.68 11.09
N ILE A 32 15.02 -8.45 10.62
CA ILE A 32 15.25 -7.29 11.49
C ILE A 32 14.03 -7.01 12.37
N LEU A 33 12.80 -7.07 11.83
CA LEU A 33 11.59 -6.90 12.64
C LEU A 33 11.53 -7.92 13.78
N VAL A 34 11.76 -9.20 13.46
CA VAL A 34 11.72 -10.29 14.44
C VAL A 34 12.84 -10.12 15.46
N ALA A 35 14.04 -9.73 15.05
CA ALA A 35 15.18 -9.48 15.94
C ALA A 35 14.94 -8.34 16.94
N MET A 36 14.03 -7.41 16.65
CA MET A 36 13.65 -6.32 17.57
C MET A 36 12.66 -6.76 18.67
N LEU A 37 12.06 -7.95 18.57
CA LEU A 37 11.13 -8.49 19.55
C LEU A 37 11.86 -9.20 20.70
N ASP A 38 11.20 -9.45 21.82
CA ASP A 38 11.77 -10.23 22.92
C ASP A 38 12.02 -11.70 22.51
N TYR A 39 12.98 -12.34 23.16
CA TYR A 39 13.39 -13.71 22.81
C TYR A 39 12.24 -14.73 22.87
N GLY A 40 11.31 -14.57 23.80
CA GLY A 40 10.13 -15.44 23.91
C GLY A 40 9.27 -15.35 22.65
N THR A 41 8.94 -14.13 22.24
CA THR A 41 8.21 -13.87 20.99
C THR A 41 8.96 -14.39 19.76
N GLN A 42 10.29 -14.21 19.68
CA GLN A 42 11.08 -14.75 18.58
C GLN A 42 10.97 -16.28 18.48
N ALA A 43 11.10 -16.97 19.62
CA ALA A 43 11.00 -18.42 19.68
C ALA A 43 9.59 -18.91 19.29
N ASP A 44 8.54 -18.20 19.67
CA ASP A 44 7.16 -18.53 19.28
C ASP A 44 6.95 -18.37 17.78
N ILE A 45 7.45 -17.29 17.18
CA ILE A 45 7.39 -17.06 15.72
C ILE A 45 8.09 -18.20 14.97
N LEU A 46 9.29 -18.61 15.41
CA LEU A 46 10.05 -19.70 14.80
C LEU A 46 9.34 -21.05 14.90
N LYS A 47 8.50 -21.26 15.92
CA LYS A 47 7.63 -22.44 16.06
C LYS A 47 6.34 -22.33 15.24
N GLY A 48 6.15 -21.26 14.48
CA GLY A 48 4.94 -20.99 13.69
C GLY A 48 3.80 -20.33 14.46
N ASN A 49 4.03 -19.95 15.72
CA ASN A 49 3.05 -19.23 16.54
C ASN A 49 3.27 -17.72 16.45
N LEU A 50 2.61 -17.10 15.46
CA LEU A 50 2.75 -15.66 15.19
C LEU A 50 2.03 -14.77 16.22
N LEU A 51 1.22 -15.35 17.13
CA LEU A 51 0.47 -14.65 18.19
C LEU A 51 -0.22 -13.36 17.68
N GLY A 52 -0.18 -12.28 18.47
CA GLY A 52 -0.72 -10.97 18.11
C GLY A 52 0.09 -10.21 17.05
N TYR A 53 1.32 -10.64 16.76
CA TYR A 53 2.21 -9.96 15.81
C TYR A 53 1.90 -10.29 14.34
N LYS A 54 1.00 -11.25 14.09
CA LYS A 54 0.71 -11.74 12.75
C LYS A 54 0.34 -10.62 11.76
N GLY A 55 -0.46 -9.63 12.19
CA GLY A 55 -0.82 -8.48 11.35
C GLY A 55 0.41 -7.64 10.98
N ALA A 56 1.17 -7.20 12.00
CA ALA A 56 2.36 -6.39 11.82
C ALA A 56 3.42 -7.06 10.93
N ILE A 57 3.63 -8.38 11.06
CA ILE A 57 4.56 -9.14 10.20
C ILE A 57 4.08 -9.14 8.75
N PHE A 58 2.78 -9.34 8.51
CA PHE A 58 2.22 -9.40 7.16
C PHE A 58 2.26 -8.02 6.48
N GLU A 59 1.94 -6.96 7.21
CA GLU A 59 2.07 -5.58 6.70
C GLU A 59 3.51 -5.21 6.42
N ASN A 60 4.45 -5.56 7.31
CA ASN A 60 5.87 -5.26 7.09
C ASN A 60 6.43 -6.05 5.91
N LEU A 61 5.94 -7.28 5.67
CA LEU A 61 6.30 -8.06 4.48
C LEU A 61 5.77 -7.40 3.20
N MET A 62 4.54 -6.88 3.22
CA MET A 62 4.02 -6.12 2.08
C MET A 62 4.82 -4.83 1.86
N ALA A 63 5.15 -4.10 2.93
CA ALA A 63 5.97 -2.91 2.88
C ALA A 63 7.36 -3.22 2.28
N ASP A 64 7.95 -4.37 2.64
CA ASP A 64 9.20 -4.87 2.05
C ASP A 64 9.08 -5.10 0.54
N PHE A 65 8.03 -5.79 0.08
CA PHE A 65 7.76 -6.00 -1.34
C PHE A 65 7.64 -4.68 -2.12
N LEU A 66 6.84 -3.74 -1.61
CA LEU A 66 6.60 -2.45 -2.25
C LEU A 66 7.86 -1.57 -2.26
N CYS A 67 8.65 -1.58 -1.18
CA CYS A 67 9.87 -0.80 -1.13
C CYS A 67 10.93 -1.33 -2.09
N LYS A 68 11.08 -2.65 -2.19
CA LYS A 68 12.02 -3.30 -3.11
C LYS A 68 11.61 -3.14 -4.57
N SER A 69 10.32 -2.92 -4.85
CA SER A 69 9.85 -2.54 -6.18
C SER A 69 9.99 -1.04 -6.50
N GLY A 70 10.53 -0.25 -5.56
CA GLY A 70 10.74 1.19 -5.74
C GLY A 70 9.53 2.06 -5.42
N GLN A 71 8.44 1.48 -4.91
CA GLN A 71 7.25 2.25 -4.55
C GLN A 71 7.45 3.04 -3.25
N LYS A 72 6.80 4.21 -3.19
CA LYS A 72 6.59 4.94 -1.94
C LYS A 72 5.37 4.35 -1.22
N LEU A 73 5.40 4.41 0.11
CA LEU A 73 4.35 3.83 0.95
C LEU A 73 3.42 4.92 1.46
N TYR A 74 2.12 4.70 1.32
CA TYR A 74 1.08 5.57 1.85
C TYR A 74 0.00 4.71 2.48
N TYR A 75 -0.67 5.25 3.48
CA TYR A 75 -1.87 4.67 4.08
C TYR A 75 -2.91 5.77 4.28
N PHE A 76 -4.14 5.39 4.62
CA PHE A 76 -5.19 6.35 4.91
C PHE A 76 -5.80 6.07 6.27
N HIS A 77 -5.89 7.10 7.09
CA HIS A 77 -6.56 7.08 8.37
C HIS A 77 -7.26 8.42 8.63
N LYS A 78 -8.50 8.35 9.12
CA LYS A 78 -9.24 9.52 9.65
C LYS A 78 -9.87 9.20 10.99
N ASP A 79 -10.13 10.25 11.78
CA ASP A 79 -10.67 10.18 13.15
C ASP A 79 -12.01 9.43 13.25
N SER A 80 -12.76 9.32 12.16
CA SER A 80 -13.98 8.50 12.12
C SER A 80 -13.72 6.98 12.23
N GLY A 81 -12.47 6.55 12.38
CA GLY A 81 -12.05 5.15 12.49
C GLY A 81 -11.92 4.43 11.15
N LEU A 82 -11.95 5.13 10.02
CA LEU A 82 -11.67 4.50 8.72
C LEU A 82 -10.16 4.43 8.53
N GLU A 83 -9.63 3.21 8.49
CA GLU A 83 -8.22 2.92 8.26
C GLU A 83 -8.06 1.96 7.07
N LEU A 84 -7.09 2.26 6.22
CA LEU A 84 -6.67 1.48 5.05
C LEU A 84 -5.18 1.16 5.17
N ASP A 85 -4.77 -0.07 4.86
CA ASP A 85 -3.40 -0.54 5.12
C ASP A 85 -2.37 0.12 4.21
N PHE A 86 -2.57 0.06 2.89
CA PHE A 86 -1.72 0.73 1.91
C PHE A 86 -2.50 1.32 0.73
N LEU A 87 -2.02 2.45 0.23
CA LEU A 87 -2.40 3.05 -1.05
C LEU A 87 -1.18 3.07 -1.97
N VAL A 88 -1.40 2.68 -3.21
CA VAL A 88 -0.35 2.68 -4.24
C VAL A 88 -0.89 3.27 -5.53
N ARG A 89 0.00 3.82 -6.36
CA ARG A 89 -0.32 4.12 -7.75
C ARG A 89 -0.01 2.90 -8.59
N LEU A 90 -0.99 2.38 -9.32
CA LEU A 90 -0.82 1.30 -10.28
C LEU A 90 -1.52 1.69 -11.57
N LYS A 91 -0.81 1.63 -12.70
CA LYS A 91 -1.35 1.96 -14.03
C LYS A 91 -2.06 3.33 -14.06
N GLY A 92 -1.49 4.30 -13.35
CA GLY A 92 -2.02 5.67 -13.28
C GLY A 92 -3.16 5.89 -12.30
N GLU A 93 -3.75 4.86 -11.68
CA GLU A 93 -4.85 4.96 -10.72
C GLU A 93 -4.41 4.73 -9.27
N CYS A 94 -5.16 5.28 -8.31
CA CYS A 94 -5.01 4.94 -6.90
C CYS A 94 -5.66 3.58 -6.63
N VAL A 95 -4.87 2.65 -6.10
CA VAL A 95 -5.31 1.30 -5.75
C VAL A 95 -5.07 1.05 -4.27
N LEU A 96 -6.11 0.57 -3.61
CA LEU A 96 -6.06 0.14 -2.21
C LEU A 96 -5.48 -1.27 -2.10
N LEU A 97 -4.49 -1.48 -1.25
CA LEU A 97 -4.04 -2.80 -0.85
C LEU A 97 -4.50 -3.10 0.57
N GLU A 98 -5.30 -4.15 0.73
CA GLU A 98 -5.77 -4.64 2.03
C GLU A 98 -4.99 -5.91 2.40
N ILE A 99 -4.27 -5.87 3.52
CA ILE A 99 -3.40 -6.94 3.99
C ILE A 99 -4.09 -7.71 5.10
N LYS A 100 -4.20 -9.03 4.91
CA LYS A 100 -4.88 -9.90 5.86
C LYS A 100 -4.02 -11.11 6.24
N ALA A 101 -3.72 -11.18 7.52
CA ALA A 101 -3.12 -12.32 8.17
C ALA A 101 -3.93 -13.63 8.03
N LYS A 102 -5.26 -13.54 7.94
CA LYS A 102 -6.20 -14.66 7.75
C LYS A 102 -7.35 -14.22 6.84
N SER A 103 -8.13 -15.17 6.33
CA SER A 103 -9.37 -14.82 5.63
C SER A 103 -10.32 -14.04 6.54
N GLY A 104 -10.97 -13.00 6.02
CA GLY A 104 -11.88 -12.16 6.80
C GLY A 104 -12.52 -11.04 6.00
N LYS A 105 -13.51 -10.37 6.60
CA LYS A 105 -14.17 -9.20 5.99
C LYS A 105 -13.24 -7.98 6.05
N ALA A 106 -13.30 -7.15 5.00
CA ALA A 106 -12.52 -5.91 4.88
C ALA A 106 -13.49 -4.72 4.81
N LYS A 107 -14.06 -4.35 5.97
CA LYS A 107 -15.14 -3.35 6.05
C LYS A 107 -14.71 -2.00 5.48
N SER A 108 -13.52 -1.51 5.86
CA SER A 108 -12.96 -0.24 5.37
C SER A 108 -12.86 -0.22 3.84
N MET A 109 -12.24 -1.26 3.26
CA MET A 109 -12.15 -1.44 1.81
C MET A 109 -13.54 -1.46 1.15
N THR A 110 -14.50 -2.21 1.68
CA THR A 110 -15.87 -2.24 1.14
C THR A 110 -16.53 -0.88 1.19
N THR A 111 -16.37 -0.12 2.28
CA THR A 111 -16.91 1.23 2.41
C THR A 111 -16.30 2.17 1.37
N VAL A 112 -14.98 2.13 1.18
CA VAL A 112 -14.27 2.96 0.20
C VAL A 112 -14.75 2.67 -1.22
N LEU A 113 -14.81 1.39 -1.61
CA LEU A 113 -15.22 0.99 -2.96
C LEU A 113 -16.70 1.26 -3.26
N LYS A 114 -17.55 1.39 -2.24
CA LYS A 114 -18.96 1.80 -2.40
C LYS A 114 -19.14 3.30 -2.57
N ASN A 115 -18.15 4.11 -2.16
CA ASN A 115 -18.22 5.57 -2.16
C ASN A 115 -17.11 6.15 -3.06
N LYS A 116 -17.04 5.67 -4.31
CA LYS A 116 -15.96 6.02 -5.25
C LYS A 116 -15.88 7.51 -5.55
N ASP A 117 -17.01 8.22 -5.51
CA ASP A 117 -17.05 9.67 -5.75
C ASP A 117 -16.42 10.50 -4.61
N VAL A 118 -16.25 9.89 -3.44
CA VAL A 118 -15.64 10.53 -2.26
C VAL A 118 -14.16 10.15 -2.13
N TYR A 119 -13.84 8.88 -2.37
CA TYR A 119 -12.49 8.37 -2.15
C TYR A 119 -11.67 8.25 -3.44
N HIS A 120 -12.27 8.34 -4.62
CA HIS A 120 -11.56 8.22 -5.90
C HIS A 120 -10.74 6.93 -6.07
N VAL A 121 -11.04 5.89 -5.27
CA VAL A 121 -10.44 4.55 -5.36
C VAL A 121 -11.41 3.65 -6.12
N LYS A 122 -10.99 3.22 -7.30
CA LYS A 122 -11.84 2.40 -8.18
C LYS A 122 -11.68 0.90 -7.98
N SER A 123 -10.52 0.48 -7.52
CA SER A 123 -10.17 -0.94 -7.36
C SER A 123 -9.32 -1.18 -6.12
N ALA A 124 -9.33 -2.43 -5.65
CA ALA A 124 -8.52 -2.86 -4.52
C ALA A 124 -7.89 -4.24 -4.80
N ILE A 125 -6.75 -4.48 -4.16
CA ILE A 125 -6.09 -5.78 -4.12
C ILE A 125 -6.09 -6.26 -2.68
N LYS A 126 -6.68 -7.42 -2.44
CA LYS A 126 -6.70 -8.08 -1.14
C LYS A 126 -5.63 -9.15 -1.10
N LEU A 127 -4.67 -9.02 -0.19
CA LEU A 127 -3.56 -9.97 -0.04
C LEU A 127 -3.67 -10.72 1.28
N GLY A 128 -3.42 -12.02 1.25
CA GLY A 128 -3.47 -12.85 2.46
C GLY A 128 -3.45 -14.34 2.19
N GLN A 129 -4.08 -15.13 3.06
CA GLN A 129 -4.25 -16.57 2.87
C GLN A 129 -5.49 -16.84 1.99
N TYR A 130 -5.34 -16.64 0.68
CA TYR A 130 -6.41 -16.80 -0.31
C TYR A 130 -5.89 -17.51 -1.56
N ASN A 131 -6.81 -18.04 -2.37
CA ASN A 131 -6.53 -18.36 -3.76
C ASN A 131 -6.64 -17.11 -4.63
N VAL A 132 -6.04 -17.16 -5.83
CA VAL A 132 -6.22 -16.10 -6.83
C VAL A 132 -7.69 -16.08 -7.27
N GLY A 133 -8.31 -14.89 -7.24
CA GLY A 133 -9.68 -14.70 -7.67
C GLY A 133 -10.02 -13.24 -7.86
N ARG A 134 -11.10 -12.97 -8.59
CA ARG A 134 -11.59 -11.61 -8.80
C ARG A 134 -13.09 -11.54 -8.56
N ASP A 135 -13.50 -10.52 -7.82
CA ASP A 135 -14.90 -10.20 -7.54
C ASP A 135 -15.10 -8.71 -7.81
N GLY A 136 -15.65 -8.39 -8.99
CA GLY A 136 -15.76 -7.04 -9.51
C GLY A 136 -14.43 -6.26 -9.46
N ASP A 137 -14.42 -5.22 -8.64
CA ASP A 137 -13.30 -4.29 -8.46
C ASP A 137 -12.20 -4.80 -7.50
N ILE A 138 -12.41 -5.98 -6.89
CA ILE A 138 -11.49 -6.56 -5.92
C ILE A 138 -10.75 -7.74 -6.55
N LEU A 139 -9.43 -7.60 -6.67
CA LEU A 139 -8.52 -8.71 -6.95
C LEU A 139 -8.07 -9.33 -5.63
N THR A 140 -8.23 -10.63 -5.46
CA THR A 140 -7.70 -11.36 -4.30
C THR A 140 -6.53 -12.22 -4.74
N ILE A 141 -5.40 -12.11 -4.03
CA ILE A 141 -4.20 -12.92 -4.30
C ILE A 141 -3.56 -13.43 -3.00
N PRO A 142 -2.85 -14.56 -3.04
CA PRO A 142 -1.98 -14.98 -1.95
C PRO A 142 -0.94 -13.90 -1.60
N LEU A 143 -0.66 -13.67 -0.32
CA LEU A 143 0.32 -12.65 0.10
C LEU A 143 1.71 -12.88 -0.51
N TYR A 144 2.14 -14.13 -0.70
CA TYR A 144 3.44 -14.42 -1.30
C TYR A 144 3.58 -13.89 -2.74
N MET A 145 2.47 -13.56 -3.41
CA MET A 145 2.45 -12.92 -4.74
C MET A 145 2.55 -11.40 -4.66
N GLY A 146 2.65 -10.81 -3.46
CA GLY A 146 2.65 -9.36 -3.26
C GLY A 146 3.79 -8.62 -3.98
N PHE A 147 4.93 -9.28 -4.21
CA PHE A 147 6.03 -8.72 -5.02
C PHE A 147 5.66 -8.47 -6.50
N LEU A 148 4.57 -9.07 -6.99
CA LEU A 148 4.02 -8.82 -8.32
C LEU A 148 3.19 -7.53 -8.37
N VAL A 149 2.84 -6.95 -7.22
CA VAL A 149 2.24 -5.62 -7.12
C VAL A 149 3.34 -4.59 -7.34
N ASN A 150 3.62 -4.34 -8.61
CA ASN A 150 4.61 -3.40 -9.07
C ASN A 150 4.04 -2.57 -10.22
N ASP A 151 4.38 -1.29 -10.26
CA ASP A 151 4.08 -0.42 -11.41
C ASP A 151 5.41 -0.15 -12.10
N LYS A 152 5.52 -0.59 -13.36
CA LYS A 152 6.47 0.03 -14.26
C LYS A 152 5.72 1.20 -14.84
N LEU A 153 6.14 2.43 -14.55
CA LEU A 153 5.67 3.58 -15.34
C LEU A 153 5.89 3.17 -16.79
N ALA A 154 4.79 3.04 -17.55
CA ALA A 154 4.92 3.00 -19.00
C ALA A 154 5.74 4.24 -19.37
N ASP A 155 6.64 4.16 -20.33
CA ASP A 155 7.42 5.30 -20.79
C ASP A 155 6.45 6.39 -21.27
N VAL A 156 6.05 7.27 -20.36
CA VAL A 156 5.22 8.42 -20.67
C VAL A 156 6.18 9.40 -21.31
N ILE A 157 6.18 9.41 -22.64
CA ILE A 157 6.83 10.45 -23.41
C ILE A 157 6.07 11.74 -23.10
N ILE A 158 6.64 12.57 -22.21
CA ILE A 158 6.20 13.95 -22.07
C ILE A 158 6.75 14.65 -23.31
N PRO A 159 5.89 15.07 -24.26
CA PRO A 159 6.38 15.77 -25.44
C PRO A 159 7.05 17.07 -24.99
N ASP A 160 8.18 17.41 -25.61
CA ASP A 160 8.80 18.71 -25.39
C ASP A 160 7.79 19.81 -25.71
N VAL A 161 7.68 20.79 -24.80
CA VAL A 161 6.84 21.96 -25.03
C VAL A 161 7.57 22.86 -26.04
N ASP A 162 6.99 23.02 -27.23
CA ASP A 162 7.51 23.96 -28.22
C ASP A 162 7.31 25.41 -27.71
N VAL A 163 8.41 26.03 -27.30
CA VAL A 163 8.46 27.41 -26.81
C VAL A 163 8.93 28.40 -27.88
N SER A 164 9.05 27.98 -29.15
CA SER A 164 9.51 28.85 -30.24
C SER A 164 8.67 30.12 -30.40
N ALA A 165 7.37 30.06 -30.08
CA ALA A 165 6.46 31.20 -30.12
C ALA A 165 6.74 32.30 -29.06
N LEU A 166 7.54 32.01 -28.04
CA LEU A 166 7.93 32.98 -26.99
C LEU A 166 9.17 33.81 -27.37
N ASN A 167 9.85 33.49 -28.48
CA ASN A 167 11.07 34.17 -28.92
C ASN A 167 10.81 35.29 -29.95
N ASN A 168 9.56 35.66 -30.21
CA ASN A 168 9.17 36.67 -31.22
C ASN A 168 8.88 38.06 -30.60
N GLU A 169 9.68 38.50 -29.63
CA GLU A 169 9.70 39.88 -29.14
C GLU A 169 11.14 40.43 -29.16
N GLU A 170 11.66 40.75 -30.34
CA GLU A 170 12.77 41.70 -30.57
C GLU A 170 12.47 42.57 -31.81
#